data_AF-A0A832WZL2-F1
#
_entry.id   AF-A0A832WZL2-F1
#
_cell.length_a   1.000
_cell.length_b   1.000
_cell.length_c   1.000
_cell.angle_alpha   90.00
_cell.angle_beta   90.00
_cell.angle_gamma   90.00
#
_symmetry.space_group_name_H-M   'P 1'
#
loop_
_entity.id
_entity.type
_entity.pdbx_description
1 polymer ?
#
loop_
_entity_poly.entity_id
_entity_poly.type
_entity_poly.pdbx_seq_one_letter_code
_entity_poly.pdbx_strand_id
1 'polypeptide(L)'
;MIHNLKPYPAYKDSGVSWLGKVPEHWEVKRTKTVLRERNQKGFPEEPLLAVTQTKGVVRKEIYENRTVLALKDLHLLKLVCVNDFVISLRSFQGGTEYATD
;
A
#
# COMPACT_ATOMS: atom_id res chain seq x y z
N MET A 1 12.52 16.07 7.65
CA MET A 1 12.09 17.17 6.77
C MET A 1 10.59 17.40 6.95
N ILE A 2 10.18 18.45 7.66
CA ILE A 2 8.80 19.02 7.66
C ILE A 2 8.80 20.53 7.98
N HIS A 3 9.97 21.12 8.31
CA HIS A 3 10.10 22.47 8.85
C HIS A 3 9.78 23.60 7.84
N ASN A 4 9.74 23.28 6.55
CA ASN A 4 9.41 24.24 5.48
C ASN A 4 7.95 24.15 5.00
N LEU A 5 7.10 23.36 5.66
CA LEU A 5 5.69 23.30 5.32
C LEU A 5 4.95 24.44 6.02
N LYS A 6 4.11 25.16 5.25
CA LYS A 6 3.23 26.18 5.82
C LYS A 6 2.05 25.51 6.53
N PRO A 7 1.63 26.00 7.70
CA PRO A 7 0.42 25.52 8.34
C PRO A 7 -0.80 25.81 7.47
N TYR A 8 -1.85 25.00 7.64
CA TYR A 8 -3.13 25.24 6.98
C TYR A 8 -3.81 26.49 7.57
N PRO A 9 -4.65 27.20 6.81
CA PRO A 9 -5.28 28.44 7.28
C PRO A 9 -6.28 28.26 8.43
N ALA A 10 -6.86 27.05 8.58
CA ALA A 10 -7.85 26.74 9.60
C ALA A 10 -7.80 25.26 10.00
N TYR A 11 -8.20 24.99 11.23
CA TYR A 11 -8.19 23.65 11.84
C TYR A 11 -9.42 23.42 12.71
N LYS A 12 -9.93 22.19 12.69
CA LYS A 12 -11.02 21.70 13.55
C LYS A 12 -10.54 20.58 14.46
N ASP A 13 -11.32 20.31 15.52
CA ASP A 13 -11.12 19.12 16.34
C ASP A 13 -11.41 17.86 15.50
N SER A 14 -10.55 16.84 15.63
CA SER A 14 -10.72 15.59 14.88
C SER A 14 -11.81 14.67 15.43
N GLY A 15 -12.26 14.89 16.66
CA GLY A 15 -13.11 13.95 17.40
C GLY A 15 -12.37 12.69 17.87
N VAL A 16 -11.05 12.61 17.68
CA VAL A 16 -10.21 11.46 18.04
C VAL A 16 -9.18 11.88 19.08
N SER A 17 -9.27 11.30 20.28
CA SER A 17 -8.55 11.73 21.48
C SER A 17 -7.03 11.82 21.32
N TRP A 18 -6.43 10.94 20.51
CA TRP A 18 -4.98 10.90 20.31
C TRP A 18 -4.48 11.76 19.14
N LEU A 19 -5.38 12.25 18.27
CA LEU A 19 -5.00 12.95 17.02
C LEU A 19 -5.02 14.47 17.16
N GLY A 20 -5.90 15.04 17.99
CA GLY A 20 -6.01 16.48 18.21
C GLY A 20 -6.68 17.22 17.05
N LYS A 21 -6.08 18.33 16.60
CA LYS A 21 -6.65 19.19 15.54
C LYS A 21 -6.18 18.79 14.14
N VAL A 22 -7.10 18.81 13.18
CA VAL A 22 -6.88 18.50 11.76
C VAL A 22 -7.29 19.66 10.85
N PRO A 23 -6.82 19.74 9.60
CA PRO A 23 -7.20 20.82 8.70
C PRO A 23 -8.72 20.91 8.51
N GLU A 24 -9.25 22.12 8.53
CA GLU A 24 -10.71 22.36 8.50
C GLU A 24 -11.39 21.68 7.30
N HIS A 25 -10.74 21.71 6.14
CA HIS A 25 -11.24 21.21 4.87
C HIS A 25 -11.18 19.67 4.72
N TRP A 26 -10.60 18.94 5.68
CA TRP A 26 -10.54 17.48 5.61
C TRP A 26 -11.91 16.85 5.87
N GLU A 27 -12.24 15.80 5.11
CA GLU A 27 -13.49 15.07 5.22
C GLU A 27 -13.24 13.64 5.71
N VAL A 28 -14.12 13.14 6.58
CA VAL A 28 -14.09 11.72 6.97
C VAL A 28 -14.81 10.91 5.90
N LYS A 29 -14.07 10.02 5.22
CA LYS A 29 -14.61 9.11 4.20
C LYS A 29 -14.41 7.66 4.61
N ARG A 30 -15.32 6.79 4.17
CA ARG A 30 -15.18 5.35 4.34
C ARG A 30 -14.18 4.83 3.30
N THR A 31 -13.16 4.09 3.72
CA THR A 31 -12.14 3.55 2.81
C THR A 31 -12.73 2.79 1.60
N LYS A 32 -13.82 2.04 1.82
CA LYS A 32 -14.54 1.30 0.76
C LYS A 32 -15.13 2.18 -0.35
N THR A 33 -15.27 3.49 -0.15
CA THR A 33 -15.82 4.41 -1.16
C THR A 33 -14.74 5.13 -1.94
N VAL A 34 -13.48 5.03 -1.53
CA VAL A 34 -12.35 5.72 -2.18
C VAL A 34 -11.34 4.75 -2.79
N LEU A 35 -11.36 3.47 -2.40
CA LEU A 35 -10.54 2.42 -2.98
C LEU A 35 -11.39 1.41 -3.78
N ARG A 36 -10.81 0.84 -4.83
CA ARG A 36 -11.38 -0.27 -5.60
C ARG A 36 -10.53 -1.51 -5.39
N GLU A 37 -11.15 -2.63 -5.01
CA GLU A 37 -10.44 -3.90 -4.93
C GLU A 37 -10.03 -4.38 -6.34
N ARG A 38 -8.77 -4.81 -6.48
CA ARG A 38 -8.31 -5.57 -7.63
C ARG A 38 -8.27 -7.07 -7.29
N ASN A 39 -8.99 -7.85 -8.07
CA ASN A 39 -8.98 -9.32 -7.99
C ASN A 39 -8.87 -9.93 -9.40
N GLN A 40 -7.96 -9.38 -10.19
CA GLN A 40 -7.64 -9.87 -11.53
C GLN A 40 -6.53 -10.91 -11.43
N LYS A 41 -6.69 -12.02 -12.16
CA LYS A 41 -5.80 -13.18 -12.20
C LYS A 41 -5.61 -13.62 -13.65
N GLY A 42 -4.73 -14.59 -13.91
CA GLY A 42 -4.48 -15.11 -15.25
C GLY A 42 -3.32 -14.44 -15.98
N PHE A 43 -2.37 -13.87 -15.23
CA PHE A 43 -1.19 -13.18 -15.76
C PHE A 43 0.11 -13.89 -15.35
N PRO A 44 0.35 -15.14 -15.79
CA PRO A 44 1.51 -15.94 -15.33
C PRO A 44 2.85 -15.43 -15.88
N GLU A 45 2.84 -14.68 -16.99
CA GLU A 45 4.05 -14.15 -17.64
C GLU A 45 4.53 -12.83 -17.03
N GLU A 46 3.72 -12.21 -16.16
CA GLU A 46 4.11 -10.99 -15.46
C GLU A 46 5.19 -11.27 -14.40
N PRO A 47 6.11 -10.32 -14.16
CA PRO A 47 7.18 -10.52 -13.21
C PRO A 47 6.61 -10.72 -11.79
N LEU A 48 7.21 -11.67 -11.06
CA LEU A 48 6.86 -11.87 -9.66
C LEU A 48 7.29 -10.65 -8.84
N LEU A 49 6.40 -10.23 -7.95
CA LEU A 49 6.64 -9.12 -7.03
C LEU A 49 6.90 -9.63 -5.61
N ALA A 50 7.77 -8.94 -4.89
CA ALA A 50 7.98 -9.06 -3.46
C ALA A 50 7.44 -7.79 -2.80
N VAL A 51 6.57 -7.98 -1.82
CA VAL A 51 6.01 -6.89 -1.00
C VAL A 51 6.85 -6.77 0.26
N THR A 52 7.46 -5.61 0.48
CA THR A 52 8.47 -5.39 1.52
C THR A 52 8.18 -4.09 2.28
N GLN A 53 8.38 -4.10 3.60
CA GLN A 53 8.16 -2.91 4.43
C GLN A 53 9.20 -1.80 4.16
N THR A 54 10.40 -2.14 3.68
CA THR A 54 11.51 -1.20 3.52
C THR A 54 11.66 -0.66 2.10
N LYS A 55 11.31 -1.45 1.08
CA LYS A 55 11.46 -1.08 -0.34
C LYS A 55 10.11 -0.96 -1.06
N GLY A 56 9.00 -1.20 -0.39
CA GLY A 56 7.67 -1.22 -1.00
C GLY A 56 7.42 -2.48 -1.83
N VAL A 57 6.67 -2.34 -2.92
CA VAL A 57 6.45 -3.41 -3.91
C VAL A 57 7.60 -3.39 -4.90
N VAL A 58 8.42 -4.44 -4.93
CA VAL A 58 9.58 -4.53 -5.82
C VAL A 58 9.56 -5.82 -6.62
N ARG A 59 10.25 -5.85 -7.76
CA ARG A 59 10.46 -7.09 -8.50
C ARG A 59 11.22 -8.09 -7.65
N LYS A 60 10.73 -9.34 -7.64
CA LYS A 60 11.26 -10.42 -6.81
C LYS A 60 12.71 -10.77 -7.16
N GLU A 61 13.12 -10.58 -8.41
CA GLU A 61 14.50 -10.76 -8.87
C GLU A 61 15.51 -9.79 -8.22
N ILE A 62 15.05 -8.61 -7.82
CA ILE A 62 15.86 -7.55 -7.16
C ILE A 62 15.84 -7.74 -5.64
N TYR A 63 14.95 -8.59 -5.12
CA TYR A 63 14.83 -8.83 -3.69
C TYR A 63 15.82 -9.90 -3.23
N GLU A 64 16.95 -9.46 -2.67
CA GLU A 64 18.12 -10.26 -2.27
C GLU A 64 17.85 -11.36 -1.22
N ASN A 65 16.68 -11.39 -0.60
CA ASN A 65 16.38 -12.35 0.47
C ASN A 65 15.76 -13.65 -0.10
N ARG A 66 16.27 -14.81 0.32
CA ARG A 66 15.79 -16.15 -0.11
C ARG A 66 14.33 -16.35 0.31
N THR A 67 13.41 -15.99 -0.59
CA THR A 67 11.99 -16.34 -0.46
C THR A 67 11.69 -17.54 -1.32
N VAL A 68 10.86 -18.47 -0.82
CA VAL A 68 10.40 -19.60 -1.61
C VAL A 68 9.71 -19.05 -2.87
N LEU A 69 10.21 -19.44 -4.04
CA LEU A 69 9.55 -19.17 -5.30
C LEU A 69 8.40 -20.16 -5.42
N ALA A 70 7.16 -19.65 -5.45
CA ALA A 70 6.07 -20.43 -5.98
C ALA A 70 6.33 -20.57 -7.48
N LEU A 71 6.82 -21.73 -7.89
CA LEU A 71 7.09 -22.06 -9.30
C LEU A 71 5.89 -22.75 -9.96
N LYS A 72 4.77 -22.87 -9.25
CA LYS A 72 3.53 -23.50 -9.70
C LYS A 72 2.37 -22.53 -9.53
N ASP A 73 1.37 -22.68 -10.38
CA ASP A 73 0.09 -21.96 -10.32
C ASP A 73 0.20 -20.43 -10.36
N LEU A 74 1.17 -19.90 -11.11
CA LEU A 74 1.39 -18.44 -11.25
C LEU A 74 0.14 -17.69 -11.72
N HIS A 75 -0.68 -18.33 -12.55
CA HIS A 75 -1.95 -17.77 -13.03
C HIS A 75 -2.96 -17.48 -11.91
N LEU A 76 -2.83 -18.06 -10.70
CA LEU A 76 -3.71 -17.81 -9.55
C LEU A 76 -3.34 -16.54 -8.77
N LEU A 77 -2.14 -16.00 -9.00
CA LEU A 77 -1.69 -14.77 -8.34
C LEU A 77 -2.51 -13.57 -8.82
N LYS A 78 -2.75 -12.62 -7.92
CA LYS A 78 -3.42 -11.37 -8.26
C LYS A 78 -2.44 -10.46 -8.99
N LEU A 79 -2.88 -9.90 -10.12
CA LEU A 79 -2.16 -8.84 -10.81
C LEU A 79 -2.09 -7.59 -9.91
N VAL A 80 -0.92 -6.94 -9.92
CA VAL A 80 -0.68 -5.64 -9.27
C VAL A 80 -0.32 -4.65 -10.37
N CYS A 81 -0.90 -3.45 -10.32
CA CYS A 81 -0.58 -2.36 -11.22
C CYS A 81 0.02 -1.18 -10.44
N VAL A 82 0.73 -0.30 -11.16
CA VAL A 82 1.15 1.00 -10.63
C VAL A 82 -0.04 1.74 -10.01
N ASN A 83 0.20 2.35 -8.85
CA ASN A 83 -0.77 3.01 -7.97
C ASN A 83 -1.71 2.08 -7.18
N ASP A 84 -1.53 0.77 -7.23
CA ASP A 84 -2.22 -0.13 -6.30
C ASP A 84 -1.56 -0.06 -4.90
N PHE A 85 -2.39 -0.15 -3.85
CA PHE A 85 -1.94 -0.46 -2.50
C PHE A 85 -2.02 -1.97 -2.29
N VAL A 86 -0.89 -2.60 -1.97
CA VAL A 86 -0.77 -4.04 -1.78
C VAL A 86 -0.66 -4.37 -0.29
N ILE A 87 -1.62 -5.15 0.21
CA ILE A 87 -1.65 -5.59 1.61
C ILE A 87 -1.02 -6.98 1.68
N SER A 88 0.11 -7.10 2.37
CA SER A 88 0.73 -8.40 2.63
C SER A 88 0.47 -8.87 4.05
N LEU A 89 -0.28 -9.97 4.18
CA LEU A 89 -0.63 -10.58 5.45
C LEU A 89 0.45 -11.61 5.84
N ARG A 90 1.67 -11.15 6.14
CA ARG A 90 2.65 -11.99 6.83
C ARG A 90 3.02 -11.36 8.17
N SER A 91 2.43 -11.93 9.22
CA SER A 91 2.84 -11.93 10.63
C SER A 91 3.05 -10.57 11.32
N PHE A 92 2.13 -10.23 12.22
CA PHE A 92 2.19 -9.24 13.32
C PHE A 92 2.47 -7.76 12.99
N GLN A 93 3.05 -7.45 11.84
CA GLN A 93 3.27 -6.08 11.34
C GLN A 93 2.80 -6.00 9.89
N GLY A 94 1.48 -6.15 9.69
CA GLY A 94 0.86 -6.02 8.38
C GLY A 94 1.24 -4.70 7.71
N GLY A 95 1.89 -4.80 6.55
CA GLY A 95 2.31 -3.66 5.75
C GLY A 95 1.35 -3.41 4.58
N THR A 96 1.08 -2.15 4.29
CA THR A 96 0.33 -1.70 3.11
C THR A 96 1.29 -0.93 2.22
N GLU A 97 1.73 -1.56 1.14
CA GLU A 97 2.81 -1.02 0.33
C GLU A 97 2.28 -0.47 -0.98
N TYR A 98 2.82 0.67 -1.39
CA TYR A 98 2.42 1.34 -2.62
C TYR A 98 3.25 0.82 -3.80
N ALA A 99 2.57 0.43 -4.89
CA ALA A 99 3.22 0.03 -6.14
C ALA A 99 3.56 1.27 -6.99
N THR A 100 4.85 1.52 -7.19
CA THR A 100 5.36 2.70 -7.90
C THR A 100 5.71 2.46 -9.36
N ASP A 101 6.07 1.24 -9.73
CA ASP A 101 6.67 0.85 -11.01
C ASP A 101 6.37 -0.61 -11.41
#